data_AF-A0A074VD71-F1
#
_entry.id   AF-A0A074VD71-F1
#
_cell.length_a   1.000
_cell.length_b   1.000
_cell.length_c   1.000
_cell.angle_alpha   90.00
_cell.angle_beta   90.00
_cell.angle_gamma   90.00
#
_symmetry.space_group_name_H-M   'P 1'
#
loop_
_entity.id
_entity.type
_entity.pdbx_description
1 polymer ?
#
loop_
_entity_poly.entity_id
_entity_poly.type
_entity_poly.pdbx_seq_one_letter_code
_entity_poly.pdbx_strand_id
1 'polypeptide(L)'
;MTNTVNIPDETTDYAKRAYISKASQYLGKQLVYPVEGIAPFDGLYVKMLTVSEMTDFAARCDEFNENNEDSLAGIREKALMIVDSTGRPMFDPDNREDVEFLRDMPAQVLMGVRDAFLSINSEDGLKKLQPAKNS
;
A
#
# COMPACT_ATOMS: atom_id res chain seq x y z
N MET A 1 -12.24 18.67 47.30
CA MET A 1 -12.39 18.35 45.87
C MET A 1 -11.00 18.08 45.33
N THR A 2 -10.65 16.82 45.11
CA THR A 2 -9.36 16.40 44.57
C THR A 2 -9.43 16.48 43.04
N ASN A 3 -8.64 17.37 42.45
CA ASN A 3 -8.48 17.45 40.99
C ASN A 3 -7.61 16.30 40.52
N THR A 4 -8.22 15.33 39.85
CA THR A 4 -7.51 14.28 39.11
C THR A 4 -6.97 14.92 37.82
N VAL A 5 -5.67 15.17 37.77
CA VAL A 5 -4.99 15.56 36.53
C VAL A 5 -4.94 14.31 35.66
N ASN A 6 -5.67 14.35 34.54
CA ASN A 6 -5.59 13.34 33.50
C ASN A 6 -4.27 13.58 32.74
N ILE A 7 -3.19 12.95 33.19
CA ILE A 7 -1.90 13.00 32.50
C ILE A 7 -2.05 12.11 31.26
N PRO A 8 -2.04 12.65 30.02
CA PRO A 8 -2.00 11.81 28.84
C PRO A 8 -0.73 10.98 28.89
N ASP A 9 -0.86 9.68 28.70
CA ASP A 9 0.22 8.70 28.85
C ASP A 9 1.24 8.84 27.72
N GLU A 10 2.15 9.82 27.86
CA GLU A 10 3.27 10.12 26.94
C GLU A 10 4.18 8.91 26.70
N THR A 11 4.13 7.90 27.58
CA THR A 11 4.95 6.69 27.44
C THR A 11 4.48 5.80 26.29
N THR A 12 3.18 5.77 26.01
CA THR A 12 2.60 4.94 24.95
C THR A 12 2.85 5.54 23.57
N ASP A 13 2.76 6.87 23.40
CA ASP A 13 3.02 7.54 22.12
C ASP A 13 4.53 7.53 21.76
N TYR A 14 5.40 7.70 22.76
CA TYR A 14 6.84 7.57 22.59
C TYR A 14 7.26 6.13 22.22
N ALA A 15 6.70 5.12 22.89
CA ALA A 15 6.98 3.72 22.58
C ALA A 15 6.53 3.35 21.15
N LYS A 16 5.37 3.84 20.70
CA LYS A 16 4.88 3.67 19.33
C LYS A 16 5.81 4.33 18.31
N ARG A 17 6.19 5.60 18.52
CA ARG A 17 7.12 6.32 17.63
C ARG A 17 8.50 5.66 17.58
N ALA A 18 9.00 5.17 18.71
CA ALA A 18 10.26 4.44 18.78
C ALA A 18 10.20 3.08 18.08
N TYR A 19 9.06 2.38 18.16
CA TYR A 19 8.82 1.14 17.42
C TYR A 19 8.76 1.39 15.91
N ILE A 20 8.01 2.40 15.47
CA ILE A 20 7.94 2.81 14.05
C ILE A 20 9.33 3.20 13.53
N SER A 21 10.07 4.02 14.29
CA SER A 21 11.44 4.42 13.95
C SER A 21 12.39 3.21 13.83
N LYS A 22 12.32 2.26 14.77
CA LYS A 22 13.10 1.01 14.68
C LYS A 22 12.67 0.15 13.50
N ALA A 23 11.38 0.01 13.22
CA ALA A 23 10.89 -0.72 12.06
C ALA A 23 11.39 -0.10 10.74
N SER A 24 11.37 1.24 10.64
CA SER A 24 11.95 1.98 9.52
C SER A 24 13.47 1.79 9.39
N GLN A 25 14.19 1.60 10.50
CA GLN A 25 15.64 1.27 10.49
C GLN A 25 15.93 -0.17 10.03
N TYR A 26 15.07 -1.14 10.39
CA TYR A 26 15.18 -2.51 9.85
C TYR A 26 14.79 -2.59 8.37
N LEU A 27 13.90 -1.70 7.93
CA LEU A 27 13.51 -1.50 6.55
C LEU A 27 14.38 -0.44 5.85
N GLY A 28 15.70 -0.41 6.07
CA GLY A 28 16.66 0.44 5.34
C GLY A 28 16.71 0.23 3.80
N LYS A 29 15.65 -0.36 3.23
CA LYS A 29 15.37 -0.65 1.83
C LYS A 29 14.29 0.28 1.30
N GLN A 30 14.38 0.53 0.01
CA GLN A 30 13.37 1.22 -0.79
C GLN A 30 11.97 0.66 -0.47
N LEU A 31 11.00 1.51 -0.08
CA LEU A 31 9.62 1.10 0.18
C LEU A 31 8.75 1.14 -1.08
N VAL A 32 9.28 1.71 -2.15
CA VAL A 32 8.59 1.97 -3.41
C VAL A 32 9.36 1.26 -4.53
N TYR A 33 8.72 0.29 -5.17
CA TYR A 33 9.34 -0.61 -6.13
C TYR A 33 8.76 -0.34 -7.52
N PRO A 34 9.60 -0.23 -8.57
CA PRO A 34 9.09 -0.07 -9.93
C PRO A 34 8.33 -1.33 -10.36
N VAL A 35 7.30 -1.16 -11.17
CA VAL A 35 6.65 -2.27 -11.86
C VAL A 35 7.45 -2.54 -13.13
N GLU A 36 8.13 -3.69 -13.17
CA GLU A 36 8.96 -4.08 -14.31
C GLU A 36 8.15 -4.86 -15.36
N GLY A 37 8.60 -4.84 -16.62
CA GLY A 37 8.03 -5.70 -17.68
C GLY A 37 6.70 -5.22 -18.28
N ILE A 38 6.33 -3.95 -18.09
CA ILE A 38 5.03 -3.38 -18.53
C ILE A 38 5.15 -2.33 -19.65
N ALA A 39 6.21 -2.36 -20.47
CA ALA A 39 6.40 -1.44 -21.58
C ALA A 39 5.15 -1.34 -22.50
N PRO A 40 4.81 -0.14 -23.01
CA PRO A 40 5.52 1.14 -22.91
C PRO A 40 5.20 1.95 -21.64
N PHE A 41 4.49 1.37 -20.66
CA PHE A 41 4.06 2.07 -19.45
C PHE A 41 5.15 2.06 -18.38
N ASP A 42 6.26 2.73 -18.68
CA ASP A 42 7.33 2.92 -17.71
C ASP A 42 6.90 3.97 -16.65
N GLY A 43 7.41 3.84 -15.42
CA GLY A 43 7.17 4.84 -14.36
C GLY A 43 6.00 4.58 -13.41
N LEU A 44 5.40 3.38 -13.45
CA LEU A 44 4.49 2.93 -12.41
C LEU A 44 5.27 2.26 -11.27
N TYR A 45 4.88 2.54 -10.03
CA TYR A 45 5.48 1.96 -8.84
C TYR A 45 4.41 1.35 -7.93
N VAL A 46 4.84 0.44 -7.07
CA VAL A 46 4.04 -0.14 -5.97
C VAL A 46 4.76 0.10 -4.65
N LYS A 47 4.00 0.26 -3.57
CA LYS A 47 4.55 0.53 -2.24
C LYS A 47 4.37 -0.68 -1.32
N MET A 48 5.39 -0.95 -0.50
CA MET A 48 5.24 -1.81 0.67
C MET A 48 4.39 -1.10 1.71
N LEU A 49 3.24 -1.66 2.03
CA LEU A 49 2.30 -1.08 2.98
C LEU A 49 2.72 -1.42 4.41
N THR A 50 2.55 -0.45 5.29
CA THR A 50 2.53 -0.71 6.73
C THR A 50 1.29 -1.52 7.11
N VAL A 51 1.25 -2.06 8.33
CA VAL A 51 0.08 -2.80 8.83
C VAL A 51 -1.19 -1.94 8.76
N SER A 52 -1.10 -0.66 9.14
CA SER A 52 -2.25 0.27 9.08
C SER A 52 -2.71 0.45 7.63
N GLU A 53 -1.79 0.75 6.72
CA GLU A 53 -2.12 0.96 5.31
C GLU A 53 -2.68 -0.31 4.65
N MET A 54 -2.23 -1.49 5.06
CA MET A 54 -2.77 -2.77 4.57
C MET A 54 -4.20 -3.01 5.10
N THR A 55 -4.48 -2.65 6.35
CA THR A 55 -5.85 -2.69 6.90
C THR A 55 -6.76 -1.74 6.15
N ASP A 56 -6.30 -0.51 5.88
CA ASP A 56 -7.06 0.48 5.11
C ASP A 56 -7.29 0.00 3.67
N PHE A 57 -6.27 -0.57 3.03
CA PHE A 57 -6.38 -1.18 1.71
C PHE A 57 -7.45 -2.29 1.66
N ALA A 58 -7.44 -3.21 2.63
CA ALA A 58 -8.41 -4.31 2.69
C ALA A 58 -9.84 -3.80 2.90
N ALA A 59 -10.04 -2.87 3.83
CA ALA A 59 -11.35 -2.25 4.07
C ALA A 59 -11.90 -1.57 2.80
N ARG A 60 -11.06 -0.83 2.07
CA ARG A 60 -11.47 -0.20 0.81
C ARG A 60 -11.82 -1.23 -0.28
N CYS A 61 -11.08 -2.33 -0.35
CA CYS A 61 -11.42 -3.42 -1.29
C CYS A 61 -12.78 -4.05 -0.97
N ASP A 62 -13.09 -4.25 0.32
CA ASP A 62 -14.39 -4.76 0.76
C ASP A 62 -15.51 -3.78 0.39
N GLU A 63 -15.34 -2.49 0.64
CA GLU A 63 -16.29 -1.43 0.24
C GLU A 63 -16.58 -1.45 -1.26
N PHE A 64 -15.56 -1.65 -2.10
CA PHE A 64 -15.75 -1.72 -3.56
C PHE A 64 -16.52 -2.96 -3.98
N ASN A 65 -16.28 -4.10 -3.35
CA ASN A 65 -16.99 -5.35 -3.66
C ASN A 65 -18.46 -5.30 -3.24
N GLU A 66 -18.76 -4.66 -2.10
CA GLU A 66 -20.13 -4.45 -1.62
C GLU A 66 -20.92 -3.48 -2.51
N ASN A 67 -20.26 -2.47 -3.08
CA ASN A 67 -20.89 -1.41 -3.89
C ASN A 67 -20.53 -1.50 -5.40
N ASN A 68 -20.45 -2.72 -5.95
CA ASN A 68 -19.93 -2.96 -7.29
C ASN A 68 -20.99 -2.89 -8.42
N GLU A 69 -21.84 -1.85 -8.44
CA GLU A 69 -22.91 -1.74 -9.45
C GLU A 69 -22.38 -1.62 -10.89
N ASP A 70 -21.18 -1.06 -11.06
CA ASP A 70 -20.55 -0.82 -12.36
C ASP A 70 -19.53 -1.88 -12.78
N SER A 71 -19.34 -2.93 -11.95
CA SER A 71 -18.32 -3.98 -12.16
C SER A 71 -16.87 -3.47 -12.21
N LEU A 72 -16.57 -2.27 -11.68
CA LEU A 72 -15.23 -1.67 -11.70
C LEU A 72 -14.45 -1.87 -10.39
N ALA A 73 -14.95 -2.66 -9.42
CA ALA A 73 -14.24 -2.93 -8.16
C ALA A 73 -12.79 -3.39 -8.36
N GLY A 74 -12.55 -4.30 -9.33
CA GLY A 74 -11.20 -4.77 -9.65
C GLY A 74 -10.27 -3.68 -10.21
N ILE A 75 -10.82 -2.64 -10.86
CA ILE A 75 -10.05 -1.50 -11.36
C ILE A 75 -9.74 -0.53 -10.21
N ARG A 76 -10.72 -0.26 -9.33
CA ARG A 76 -10.52 0.55 -8.11
C ARG A 76 -9.47 -0.04 -7.18
N GLU A 77 -9.45 -1.36 -7.06
CA GLU A 77 -8.39 -2.08 -6.34
C GLU A 77 -7.00 -1.77 -6.92
N LYS A 78 -6.85 -1.67 -8.25
CA LYS A 78 -5.56 -1.34 -8.89
C LYS A 78 -5.20 0.12 -8.70
N ALA A 79 -6.16 1.04 -8.67
CA ALA A 79 -5.91 2.44 -8.34
C ALA A 79 -5.23 2.59 -6.97
N LEU A 80 -5.65 1.79 -5.96
CA LEU A 80 -5.02 1.77 -4.63
C LEU A 80 -3.59 1.23 -4.62
N MET A 81 -3.19 0.42 -5.62
CA MET A 81 -1.87 -0.21 -5.67
C MET A 81 -0.80 0.70 -6.29
N ILE A 82 -1.20 1.61 -7.18
CA ILE A 82 -0.28 2.37 -8.03
C ILE A 82 0.12 3.67 -7.36
N VAL A 83 1.43 3.85 -7.21
CA VAL A 83 2.04 5.07 -6.66
C VAL A 83 3.09 5.63 -7.62
N ASP A 84 3.46 6.89 -7.40
CA ASP A 84 4.60 7.52 -8.05
C ASP A 84 5.93 7.05 -7.39
N SER A 85 7.06 7.50 -7.93
CA SER A 85 8.39 7.17 -7.40
C SER A 85 8.65 7.68 -5.98
N THR A 86 7.80 8.57 -5.47
CA THR A 86 7.84 9.08 -4.08
C THR A 86 6.89 8.33 -3.15
N GLY A 87 6.10 7.39 -3.68
CA GLY A 87 5.13 6.60 -2.92
C GLY A 87 3.78 7.29 -2.71
N ARG A 88 3.46 8.34 -3.49
CA ARG A 88 2.14 9.00 -3.45
C ARG A 88 1.18 8.32 -4.43
N PRO A 89 -0.11 8.15 -4.07
CA PRO A 89 -1.11 7.62 -4.99
C PRO A 89 -1.13 8.42 -6.30
N MET A 90 -1.16 7.72 -7.44
CA MET A 90 -1.28 8.36 -8.76
C MET A 90 -2.72 8.47 -9.24
N PHE A 91 -3.61 7.64 -8.70
CA PHE A 91 -5.01 7.54 -9.10
C PHE A 91 -5.90 7.55 -7.86
N ASP A 92 -7.06 8.19 -7.98
CA ASP A 92 -8.11 8.18 -6.98
C ASP A 92 -9.17 7.12 -7.36
N PRO A 93 -9.40 6.07 -6.53
CA PRO A 93 -10.38 5.03 -6.84
C PRO A 93 -11.83 5.51 -6.86
N ASP A 94 -12.12 6.70 -6.31
CA ASP A 94 -13.45 7.30 -6.31
C ASP A 94 -13.61 8.32 -7.46
N ASN A 95 -12.51 8.67 -8.14
CA ASN A 95 -12.53 9.54 -9.31
C ASN A 95 -12.86 8.75 -10.58
N ARG A 96 -13.93 9.16 -11.28
CA ARG A 96 -14.40 8.48 -12.49
C ARG A 96 -13.39 8.51 -13.63
N GLU A 97 -12.70 9.63 -13.85
CA GLU A 97 -11.75 9.78 -14.96
C GLU A 97 -10.54 8.87 -14.75
N ASP A 98 -10.04 8.78 -13.51
CA ASP A 98 -8.94 7.90 -13.16
C ASP A 98 -9.32 6.42 -13.33
N VAL A 99 -10.51 6.03 -12.87
CA VAL A 99 -11.00 4.65 -13.02
C VAL A 99 -11.23 4.28 -14.48
N GLU A 100 -11.79 5.19 -15.29
CA GLU A 100 -11.97 4.96 -16.73
C GLU A 100 -10.63 4.87 -17.46
N PHE A 101 -9.66 5.72 -17.12
CA PHE A 101 -8.30 5.62 -17.65
C PHE A 101 -7.66 4.27 -17.33
N LEU A 102 -7.72 3.84 -16.07
CA LEU A 102 -7.18 2.55 -15.63
C LEU A 102 -7.88 1.38 -16.30
N ARG A 103 -9.20 1.44 -16.48
CA ARG A 103 -9.99 0.41 -17.19
C ARG A 103 -9.51 0.24 -18.64
N ASP A 104 -9.13 1.33 -19.29
CA ASP A 104 -8.71 1.33 -20.69
C ASP A 104 -7.22 0.98 -20.87
N MET A 105 -6.46 0.79 -19.77
CA MET A 105 -5.08 0.30 -19.83
C MET A 105 -5.01 -1.16 -20.30
N PRO A 106 -3.92 -1.58 -20.97
CA PRO A 106 -3.74 -2.97 -21.33
C PRO A 106 -3.75 -3.88 -20.11
N ALA A 107 -4.52 -4.98 -20.17
CA ALA A 107 -4.66 -5.91 -19.05
C ALA A 107 -3.32 -6.42 -18.50
N GLN A 108 -2.31 -6.60 -19.37
CA GLN A 108 -0.95 -7.00 -18.97
C GLN A 108 -0.28 -6.00 -18.01
N VAL A 109 -0.58 -4.70 -18.13
CA VAL A 109 -0.05 -3.66 -17.24
C VAL A 109 -0.68 -3.79 -15.86
N LEU A 110 -2.01 -3.91 -15.80
CA LEU A 110 -2.74 -4.08 -14.52
C LEU A 110 -2.38 -5.39 -13.82
N MET A 111 -2.15 -6.47 -14.58
CA MET A 111 -1.63 -7.73 -14.03
C MET A 111 -0.21 -7.55 -13.48
N GLY A 112 0.68 -6.88 -14.21
CA GLY A 112 2.04 -6.58 -13.75
C GLY A 112 2.05 -5.75 -12.45
N VAL A 113 1.18 -4.74 -12.33
CA VAL A 113 0.99 -3.96 -11.10
C VAL A 113 0.58 -4.88 -9.94
N ARG A 114 -0.41 -5.75 -10.15
CA ARG A 114 -0.90 -6.68 -9.13
C ARG A 114 0.20 -7.64 -8.68
N ASP A 115 0.91 -8.24 -9.61
CA ASP A 115 1.95 -9.22 -9.31
C ASP A 115 3.13 -8.57 -8.58
N ALA A 116 3.53 -7.36 -9.00
CA ALA A 116 4.53 -6.57 -8.30
C ALA A 116 4.07 -6.23 -6.87
N PHE A 117 2.83 -5.77 -6.69
CA PHE A 117 2.27 -5.45 -5.38
C PHE A 117 2.27 -6.67 -4.45
N LEU A 118 1.78 -7.82 -4.92
CA LEU A 118 1.74 -9.05 -4.14
C LEU A 118 3.15 -9.59 -3.85
N SER A 119 4.12 -9.38 -4.74
CA SER A 119 5.50 -9.83 -4.53
C SER A 119 6.18 -9.19 -3.32
N ILE A 120 5.69 -8.04 -2.84
CA ILE A 120 6.25 -7.31 -1.69
C ILE A 120 5.30 -7.28 -0.48
N ASN A 121 3.99 -7.37 -0.70
CA ASN A 121 2.98 -7.25 0.36
C ASN A 121 2.32 -8.59 0.77
N SER A 122 2.56 -9.69 0.05
CA SER A 122 2.12 -11.03 0.48
C SER A 122 3.02 -11.60 1.56
N GLU A 123 2.56 -12.65 2.23
CA GLU A 123 3.35 -13.40 3.21
C GLU A 123 4.71 -13.85 2.63
N ASP A 124 4.71 -14.36 1.40
CA ASP A 124 5.92 -14.80 0.70
C ASP A 124 6.83 -13.61 0.33
N GLY A 125 6.23 -12.48 -0.03
CA GLY A 125 6.97 -11.24 -0.27
C GLY A 125 7.67 -10.74 0.99
N LEU A 126 6.94 -10.66 2.10
CA LEU A 126 7.47 -10.24 3.39
C LEU A 126 8.60 -11.18 3.86
N LYS A 127 8.47 -12.50 3.67
CA LYS A 127 9.53 -13.48 3.97
C LYS A 127 10.80 -13.25 3.15
N LYS A 128 10.68 -12.94 1.85
CA LYS A 128 11.83 -12.64 0.96
C LYS A 128 12.53 -11.33 1.32
N LEU A 129 11.80 -10.40 1.92
CA LEU A 129 12.29 -9.06 2.26
C LEU A 129 13.00 -9.03 3.62
N GLN A 130 12.69 -9.96 4.51
CA GLN A 130 13.42 -10.16 5.76
C GLN A 130 14.89 -10.48 5.45
N PRO A 131 15.87 -9.79 6.05
CA PRO A 131 17.26 -10.22 5.97
C PRO A 131 17.34 -11.65 6.50
N ALA A 132 18.02 -12.54 5.77
CA ALA A 132 18.29 -13.89 6.24
C ALA A 132 18.88 -13.76 7.64
N LYS A 133 18.11 -14.18 8.66
CA LYS A 133 18.62 -14.16 10.04
C LYS A 133 19.88 -15.01 10.02
N ASN A 134 21.01 -14.37 10.31
CA ASN A 134 22.36 -14.92 10.27
C ASN A 134 22.36 -16.38 10.72
N SER A 135 22.79 -17.26 9.82
CA SER A 135 23.22 -18.63 10.13
C SER A 135 24.43 -18.62 11.07
#